data_AF-A0A352EW99-F1
#
_entry.id   AF-A0A352EW99-F1
#
_cell.length_a   1.000
_cell.length_b   1.000
_cell.length_c   1.000
_cell.angle_alpha   90.00
_cell.angle_beta   90.00
_cell.angle_gamma   90.00
#
_symmetry.space_group_name_H-M   'P 1'
#
loop_
_entity.id
_entity.type
_entity.pdbx_description
1 polymer ?
#
loop_
_entity_poly.entity_id
_entity_poly.type
_entity_poly.pdbx_seq_one_letter_code
_entity_poly.pdbx_strand_id
1 'polypeptide(L)' 'MTSYEEILESAKRLSSTERLQLADALLAEELGFGMWRDREDIADVADYVSELRDAEMRAPDGREKTPEEFLREIETFDE' A
#
# COMPACT_ATOMS: atom_id res chain seq x y z
N MET A 1 22.71 6.39 -4.85
CA MET A 1 21.47 6.92 -4.24
C MET A 1 21.86 8.20 -3.54
N THR A 2 21.24 9.31 -3.92
CA THR A 2 21.41 10.61 -3.24
C THR A 2 20.81 10.50 -1.84
N SER A 3 21.50 11.01 -0.82
CA SER A 3 21.00 10.91 0.56
C SER A 3 19.88 11.93 0.82
N TYR A 4 19.02 11.66 1.81
CA TYR A 4 17.96 12.60 2.23
C TYR A 4 18.53 13.99 2.58
N GLU A 5 19.69 14.05 3.22
CA GLU A 5 20.36 15.31 3.58
C GLU A 5 20.81 16.11 2.36
N GLU A 6 21.30 15.43 1.31
CA GLU A 6 21.69 16.09 0.06
C GLU A 6 20.49 16.69 -0.68
N ILE A 7 19.34 16.00 -0.66
CA ILE A 7 18.09 16.48 -1.25
C ILE A 7 17.57 17.69 -0.46
N LEU A 8 17.60 17.62 0.87
CA LEU A 8 17.15 18.70 1.75
C LEU A 8 17.98 19.97 1.59
N GLU A 9 19.31 19.85 1.55
CA GLU A 9 20.21 20.99 1.37
C GLU A 9 20.09 21.61 -0.03
N SER A 10 19.80 20.80 -1.04
CA SER A 10 19.53 21.28 -2.40
C SER A 10 18.19 22.02 -2.46
N ALA A 11 17.14 21.50 -1.83
CA ALA A 11 15.81 22.13 -1.77
C ALA A 11 15.84 23.48 -1.02
N LYS A 12 16.70 23.64 -0.02
CA LYS A 12 16.88 24.92 0.69
C LYS A 12 17.40 26.04 -0.20
N ARG A 13 18.10 25.74 -1.30
CA ARG A 13 18.63 26.73 -2.24
C ARG A 13 17.61 27.17 -3.30
N LEU A 14 16.49 26.46 -3.40
CA LEU A 14 15.40 26.77 -4.32
C LEU A 14 14.55 27.93 -3.82
N SER A 15 14.01 28.70 -4.76
CA SER A 15 12.95 29.67 -4.50
C SER A 15 11.66 29.00 -4.04
N SER A 16 10.73 29.77 -3.48
CA SER A 16 9.44 29.25 -3.01
C SER A 16 8.65 28.56 -4.13
N THR A 17 8.71 29.06 -5.37
CA THR A 17 8.03 28.46 -6.53
C THR A 17 8.66 27.14 -6.94
N GLU A 18 9.99 27.07 -6.96
CA GLU A 18 10.72 25.84 -7.31
C GLU A 18 10.55 24.76 -6.24
N ARG A 19 10.43 25.13 -4.96
CA ARG A 19 10.11 24.19 -3.87
C ARG A 19 8.70 23.60 -4.03
N LEU A 20 7.73 24.39 -4.46
CA LEU A 20 6.38 23.90 -4.73
C LEU A 20 6.38 22.90 -5.90
N GLN A 21 7.07 23.22 -6.99
CA GLN A 21 7.22 22.32 -8.13
C GLN A 21 7.95 21.02 -7.77
N LEU A 22 8.97 21.10 -6.92
CA LEU A 22 9.66 19.92 -6.40
C LEU A 22 8.76 19.07 -5.52
N ALA A 23 7.96 19.69 -4.65
CA ALA A 23 6.98 18.99 -3.82
C ALA A 23 5.91 18.29 -4.67
N ASP A 24 5.40 18.94 -5.71
CA ASP A 24 4.43 18.35 -6.64
C ASP A 24 5.02 17.15 -7.40
N ALA A 25 6.29 17.24 -7.83
CA ALA A 25 6.98 16.16 -8.52
C ALA A 25 7.26 14.95 -7.60
N LEU A 26 7.75 15.21 -6.39
CA LEU A 26 7.97 14.16 -5.39
C LEU A 26 6.66 13.53 -4.92
N LEU A 27 5.59 14.32 -4.79
CA LEU A 27 4.26 13.82 -4.48
C LEU A 27 3.73 12.93 -5.60
N ALA A 28 3.93 13.27 -6.89
CA ALA A 28 3.54 12.41 -8.00
C ALA A 28 4.33 11.08 -8.02
N GLU A 29 5.61 11.12 -7.62
CA GLU A 29 6.47 9.94 -7.54
C GLU A 29 6.15 9.06 -6.32
N GLU A 30 5.87 9.66 -5.14
CA GLU A 30 5.39 8.97 -3.94
C GLU A 30 3.97 8.44 -4.07
N LEU A 31 3.08 9.15 -4.77
CA LEU A 31 1.78 8.60 -5.14
C LEU A 31 1.99 7.36 -6.01
N GLY A 32 3.00 7.32 -6.89
CA GLY A 32 3.41 6.09 -7.58
C GLY A 32 3.91 4.97 -6.65
N PHE A 33 4.39 5.30 -5.46
CA PHE A 33 4.85 4.39 -4.41
C PHE A 33 3.79 4.21 -3.31
N GLY A 34 2.54 4.00 -3.71
CA GLY A 34 1.44 3.94 -2.75
C GLY A 34 0.04 4.06 -3.35
N MET A 35 -0.08 4.26 -4.67
CA MET A 35 -1.31 3.96 -5.38
C MET A 35 -1.62 2.49 -5.10
N TRP A 36 -2.47 2.27 -4.09
CA TRP A 36 -3.61 1.38 -4.26
C TRP A 36 -3.97 1.51 -5.72
N ARG A 37 -3.66 0.48 -6.51
CA ARG A 37 -4.11 0.43 -7.90
C ARG A 37 -5.56 0.82 -7.79
N ASP A 38 -5.93 1.97 -8.35
CA ASP A 38 -7.32 2.28 -8.59
C ASP A 38 -7.77 1.11 -9.46
N ARG A 39 -8.29 0.06 -8.80
CA ARG A 39 -8.96 -1.01 -9.49
C ARG A 39 -10.28 -0.38 -9.85
N GLU A 40 -10.28 0.38 -10.95
CA GLU A 40 -11.50 0.77 -11.65
C GLU A 40 -12.38 -0.47 -11.96
N ASP A 41 -11.76 -1.67 -11.89
CA ASP A 41 -12.31 -3.01 -11.96
C ASP A 41 -13.00 -3.53 -10.67
N ILE A 42 -12.93 -2.84 -9.51
CA ILE A 42 -13.79 -3.15 -8.35
C ILE A 42 -15.10 -2.37 -8.50
N ALA A 43 -16.05 -2.96 -9.22
CA ALA A 43 -17.36 -2.37 -9.44
C ALA A 43 -18.19 -2.27 -8.14
N ASP A 44 -17.94 -3.15 -7.16
CA ASP A 44 -18.56 -3.14 -5.85
C ASP A 44 -17.55 -3.51 -4.75
N VAL A 45 -17.34 -2.58 -3.82
CA VAL A 45 -16.42 -2.74 -2.68
C VAL A 45 -16.92 -3.81 -1.72
N ALA A 46 -18.23 -3.97 -1.55
CA ALA A 46 -18.80 -4.99 -0.68
C ALA A 46 -18.52 -6.40 -1.21
N ASP A 47 -18.68 -6.60 -2.52
CA ASP A 47 -18.40 -7.88 -3.17
C ASP A 47 -16.91 -8.20 -3.09
N TYR A 48 -16.04 -7.22 -3.37
CA TYR A 48 -14.59 -7.41 -3.25
C TYR A 48 -14.16 -7.83 -1.84
N VAL A 49 -14.71 -7.17 -0.82
CA VAL A 49 -14.40 -7.52 0.58
C VAL A 49 -14.97 -8.90 0.93
N SER A 50 -16.12 -9.28 0.38
CA SER A 50 -16.68 -10.62 0.58
C SER A 50 -15.81 -11.70 -0.05
N GLU A 51 -15.36 -11.51 -1.29
CA GLU A 51 -14.48 -12.46 -1.98
C GLU A 51 -13.14 -12.62 -1.27
N LEU A 52 -12.58 -11.52 -0.76
CA LEU A 52 -11.32 -11.54 -0.03
C LEU A 52 -11.45 -12.31 1.29
N ARG A 53 -12.54 -12.08 2.03
CA ARG A 53 -12.85 -12.83 3.26
C ARG A 53 -13.09 -14.31 2.98
N ASP A 54 -13.84 -14.64 1.93
CA ASP A 54 -14.09 -16.03 1.54
C ASP A 54 -12.79 -16.76 1.14
N ALA A 55 -11.86 -16.05 0.48
CA ALA A 55 -10.55 -16.58 0.14
C ALA A 55 -9.68 -16.79 1.40
N GLU A 56 -9.68 -15.85 2.34
CA GLU A 56 -8.96 -15.97 3.61
C GLU A 56 -9.47 -17.14 4.48
N MET A 57 -10.75 -17.47 4.38
CA MET A 57 -11.34 -18.61 5.08
C MET A 57 -10.98 -19.96 4.46
N ARG A 58 -10.27 -20.01 3.33
CA ARG A 58 -9.85 -21.26 2.68
C ARG A 58 -8.36 -21.53 2.83
N ALA A 59 -8.03 -22.78 3.14
CA ALA A 59 -6.66 -23.27 3.13
C ALA A 59 -6.13 -23.42 1.69
N PRO A 60 -4.82 -23.59 1.49
CA PRO A 60 -4.22 -23.72 0.15
C PRO A 60 -4.74 -24.90 -0.68
N ASP A 61 -5.28 -25.93 -0.03
CA ASP A 61 -5.92 -27.09 -0.66
C ASP A 61 -7.39 -26.84 -1.04
N GLY A 62 -7.91 -25.65 -0.76
CA GLY A 62 -9.27 -25.21 -1.08
C GLY A 62 -10.33 -25.57 -0.04
N ARG A 63 -9.98 -26.26 1.05
CA ARG A 63 -10.94 -26.55 2.13
C ARG A 63 -11.13 -25.32 3.02
N GLU A 64 -12.25 -25.26 3.73
CA GLU A 64 -12.47 -24.24 4.76
C GLU A 64 -11.52 -24.47 5.95
N LYS A 65 -10.87 -23.40 6.40
CA LYS A 65 -9.99 -23.43 7.59
C LYS A 65 -10.84 -23.68 8.83
N THR A 66 -10.31 -24.44 9.78
CA THR A 66 -10.93 -24.48 11.12
C THR A 66 -10.63 -23.18 11.86
N PRO A 67 -11.43 -22.82 12.88
CA PRO A 67 -11.15 -21.65 13.71
C PRO A 67 -9.73 -21.65 14.29
N GLU A 68 -9.20 -22.81 14.70
CA GLU A 68 -7.85 -22.94 15.26
C GLU A 68 -6.75 -22.69 14.21
N GLU A 69 -6.98 -23.07 12.97
CA GLU A 69 -6.05 -22.84 11.86
C GLU A 69 -6.01 -21.36 11.46
N PHE A 70 -7.18 -20.73 11.41
CA PHE A 70 -7.31 -19.31 11.14
C PHE A 70 -6.62 -18.45 12.22
N LEU A 71 -6.85 -18.78 13.49
CA LEU A 71 -6.22 -18.06 14.62
C LEU A 71 -4.70 -18.19 14.59
N ARG A 72 -4.17 -19.39 14.32
CA ARG A 72 -2.72 -19.60 14.22
C ARG A 72 -2.08 -18.79 13.10
N GLU A 73 -2.77 -18.66 11.97
CA GLU A 73 -2.29 -17.87 10.83
C GLU A 73 -2.23 -16.37 11.16
N ILE A 74 -3.25 -15.85 11.85
CA ILE A 74 -3.24 -14.46 12.35
C ILE A 74 -2.08 -14.24 13.32
N GLU A 75 -1.88 -15.14 14.27
CA GLU A 75 -0.80 -15.06 15.26
C GLU A 75 0.59 -15.02 14.61
N THR A 76 0.78 -15.67 13.45
CA THR A 76 2.04 -15.62 12.69
C THR A 76 2.30 -14.32 11.92
N PHE A 77 1.32 -13.42 11.76
CA PHE A 77 1.54 -12.12 11.12
C PHE A 77 2.05 -11.03 12.08
N ASP A 78 1.93 -11.25 13.40
CA ASP A 78 2.37 -10.31 14.44
C ASP A 78 3.84 -10.51 14.89
N GLU A 79 4.58 -11.47 14.29
CA GLU A 79 6.04 -11.69 14.48
C GLU A 79 6.89 -11.09 13.35
#